data_AF-A0A930DR38-F1
#
_entry.id   AF-A0A930DR38-F1
#
_cell.length_a   1.000
_cell.length_b   1.000
_cell.length_c   1.000
_cell.angle_alpha   90.00
_cell.angle_beta   90.00
_cell.angle_gamma   90.00
#
_symmetry.space_group_name_H-M   'P 1'
#
loop_
_entity.id
_entity.type
_entity.pdbx_description
1 polymer ?
#
loop_
_entity_poly.entity_id
_entity_poly.type
_entity_poly.pdbx_seq_one_letter_code
_entity_poly.pdbx_strand_id
1 'polypeptide(L)' 'MKKIAVFISGGGTDLQSLIDKVHEKSGVISLVVSSRGDAYGLERAKIKGIETMVLPKGDYDNA' A
#
# COMPACT_ATOMS: atom_id res chain seq x y z
N MET A 1 8.38 16.09 5.90
CA MET A 1 7.19 15.23 6.06
C MET A 1 7.62 13.81 6.39
N LYS A 2 6.82 13.04 7.13
CA LYS A 2 7.10 11.63 7.43
C LYS A 2 6.82 10.77 6.19
N LYS A 3 7.70 9.80 5.91
CA LYS A 3 7.47 8.77 4.89
C LYS A 3 6.68 7.62 5.53
N ILE A 4 5.62 7.19 4.85
CA ILE A 4 4.68 6.19 5.36
C ILE A 4 4.66 5.01 4.39
N ALA A 5 4.74 3.80 4.93
CA ALA A 5 4.45 2.56 4.20
C ALA A 5 3.10 2.01 4.69
N VAL A 6 2.26 1.55 3.77
CA VAL A 6 0.92 1.02 4.08
C VAL A 6 0.83 -0.43 3.64
N PHE A 7 0.38 -1.30 4.54
CA PHE A 7 0.27 -2.74 4.30
C PHE A 7 -1.18 -3.12 4.05
N ILE A 8 -1.46 -3.86 2.98
CA ILE A 8 -2.82 -4.22 2.56
C ILE A 8 -2.92 -5.71 2.18
N SER A 9 -4.14 -6.24 2.21
CA SER A 9 -4.43 -7.62 1.80
C SER A 9 -5.67 -7.75 0.90
N GLY A 10 -6.23 -6.64 0.41
CA GLY A 10 -7.49 -6.66 -0.35
C GLY A 10 -7.85 -5.33 -1.00
N GLY A 11 -9.12 -4.94 -0.91
CA GLY A 11 -9.71 -3.83 -1.68
C GLY A 11 -9.13 -2.43 -1.45
N GLY A 12 -8.44 -2.21 -0.33
CA GLY A 12 -7.72 -0.96 -0.05
C GLY A 12 -8.62 0.28 0.20
N THR A 13 -9.80 0.11 0.78
CA THR A 13 -10.67 1.25 1.17
C THR A 13 -10.03 2.15 2.21
N ASP A 14 -9.31 1.58 3.18
CA ASP A 14 -8.54 2.35 4.17
C ASP A 14 -7.34 3.04 3.53
N LEU A 15 -6.67 2.38 2.58
CA LEU A 15 -5.62 3.00 1.78
C LEU A 15 -6.17 4.22 1.02
N GLN A 16 -7.36 4.14 0.44
CA GLN A 16 -8.00 5.28 -0.21
C GLN A 16 -8.21 6.44 0.79
N SER A 17 -8.72 6.13 1.98
CA SER A 17 -8.91 7.14 3.03
C SER A 17 -7.60 7.81 3.46
N LEU A 18 -6.49 7.05 3.53
CA LEU A 18 -5.16 7.57 3.83
C LEU A 18 -4.60 8.42 2.69
N ILE A 19 -4.78 8.00 1.44
CA ILE A 19 -4.40 8.80 0.26
C ILE A 19 -5.13 10.15 0.30
N ASP A 20 -6.44 10.13 0.53
CA ASP A 20 -7.25 11.35 0.45
C ASP A 20 -6.97 12.32 1.60
N LYS A 21 -6.64 11.83 2.80
CA LYS A 21 -6.47 12.64 4.02
C LYS A 21 -5.03 12.94 4.38
N VAL A 22 -4.08 12.08 4.02
CA VAL A 22 -2.69 12.14 4.52
C VAL A 22 -1.68 12.42 3.43
N HIS A 23 -1.75 11.71 2.30
CA HIS A 23 -0.75 11.81 1.22
C HIS A 23 -0.63 13.24 0.70
N GLU A 24 0.61 13.76 0.68
CA GLU A 24 0.98 15.13 0.29
C GLU A 24 0.41 16.25 1.18
N LYS A 25 -0.27 15.91 2.28
CA LYS A 25 -0.84 16.87 3.24
C LYS A 25 -0.09 16.85 4.57
N SER A 26 -0.21 15.74 5.30
CA SER A 26 0.40 15.54 6.62
C SER A 26 1.48 14.46 6.61
N GLY A 27 1.60 13.70 5.53
CA GLY A 27 2.64 12.70 5.31
C GLY A 27 2.75 12.32 3.84
N VAL A 28 3.75 11.51 3.51
CA VAL A 28 3.94 11.00 2.15
C VAL A 28 3.87 9.49 2.20
N ILE A 29 2.76 8.93 1.73
CA ILE A 29 2.67 7.49 1.46
C ILE A 29 3.65 7.19 0.33
N SER A 30 4.76 6.55 0.67
CA SER A 30 5.89 6.31 -0.24
C SER A 30 5.90 4.88 -0.76
N LEU A 31 5.22 3.95 -0.09
CA LEU A 31 5.18 2.54 -0.46
C LEU A 31 3.86 1.90 0.00
N VAL A 32 3.27 1.07 -0.86
CA VAL A 32 2.18 0.16 -0.51
C VAL A 32 2.64 -1.28 -0.68
N VAL A 33 2.56 -2.06 0.38
CA VAL A 33 2.96 -3.47 0.37
C VAL A 33 1.72 -4.34 0.47
N SER A 34 1.62 -5.37 -0.36
CA SER A 34 0.55 -6.37 -0.22
C SER A 34 1.07 -7.78 -0.01
N SER A 35 0.37 -8.54 0.84
CA SER A 35 0.58 -9.98 0.97
C SER A 35 -0.04 -10.79 -0.18
N ARG A 36 -0.75 -10.13 -1.10
CA ARG A 36 -1.45 -10.76 -2.23
C ARG A 36 -1.27 -9.96 -3.50
N GLY A 37 -0.93 -10.63 -4.61
CA GLY A 37 -0.74 -9.96 -5.90
C GLY A 37 -2.03 -9.45 -6.53
N ASP A 38 -3.19 -9.96 -6.10
CA ASP A 38 -4.52 -9.62 -6.61
C ASP A 38 -5.24 -8.53 -5.78
N ALA A 39 -4.57 -7.94 -4.79
CA ALA A 39 -5.16 -6.91 -3.95
C ALA A 39 -5.47 -5.63 -4.76
N TYR A 40 -6.75 -5.30 -4.93
CA TYR A 40 -7.18 -4.10 -5.67
C TYR A 40 -6.62 -2.78 -5.09
N GLY A 41 -6.21 -2.75 -3.82
CA GLY A 41 -5.52 -1.61 -3.25
C GLY A 41 -4.18 -1.28 -3.94
N LEU A 42 -3.52 -2.25 -4.60
CA LEU A 42 -2.33 -2.00 -5.41
C LEU A 42 -2.64 -1.10 -6.60
N GLU A 43 -3.78 -1.31 -7.27
CA GLU A 43 -4.21 -0.47 -8.39
C GLU A 43 -4.51 0.97 -7.92
N ARG A 44 -5.12 1.13 -6.74
CA ARG A 44 -5.34 2.45 -6.13
C ARG A 44 -4.02 3.20 -5.90
N ALA A 45 -3.00 2.51 -5.41
CA ALA A 45 -1.68 3.08 -5.18
C ALA A 45 -1.00 3.48 -6.50
N LYS A 46 -1.00 2.60 -7.50
CA LYS A 46 -0.43 2.86 -8.83
C LYS A 46 -1.06 4.06 -9.53
N ILE A 47 -2.39 4.20 -9.48
CA ILE A 47 -3.12 5.35 -10.05
C ILE A 47 -2.64 6.68 -9.44
N LYS A 48 -2.17 6.66 -8.20
CA LYS A 48 -1.64 7.83 -7.48
C LYS A 48 -0.12 7.97 -7.59
N GLY A 49 0.53 7.14 -8.40
CA GLY A 49 1.99 7.17 -8.55
C GLY A 49 2.75 6.71 -7.31
N ILE A 50 2.10 5.98 -6.40
CA ILE A 50 2.73 5.44 -5.19
C ILE A 50 3.38 4.10 -5.53
N GLU A 51 4.63 3.92 -5.09
CA GLU A 51 5.37 2.67 -5.28
C GLU A 51 4.64 1.49 -4.63
N THR A 52 4.62 0.33 -5.30
CA THR A 52 3.94 -0.87 -4.81
C THR A 52 4.86 -2.07 -4.79
N MET A 53 4.74 -2.90 -3.76
CA MET A 53 5.44 -4.18 -3.63
C MET A 53 4.47 -5.29 -3.24
N VAL A 54 4.67 -6.49 -3.77
CA VAL A 54 3.94 -7.69 -3.37
C VAL A 54 4.91 -8.63 -2.67
N LEU A 55 4.58 -9.02 -1.44
CA LEU A 55 5.32 -9.98 -0.62
C LEU A 55 4.37 -11.12 -0.24
N PRO A 56 4.21 -12.15 -1.10
CA PRO A 56 3.34 -13.28 -0.81
C PRO A 56 3.75 -13.99 0.49
N LYS A 57 2.78 -14.32 1.34
CA LYS A 57 3.08 -14.99 2.62
C LYS A 57 3.85 -16.30 2.44
N GLY A 58 3.52 -17.08 1.40
CA GLY A 58 4.12 -18.39 1.12
C GLY A 58 5.60 -18.34 0.75
N ASP A 59 6.13 -17.18 0.37
CA ASP A 59 7.55 -17.05 0.01
C ASP A 59 8.47 -16.98 1.24
N TYR A 60 7.89 -16.85 2.45
CA TYR A 60 8.62 -16.60 3.69
C TYR A 60 8.25 -17.56 4.83
N ASP A 61 7.60 -18.69 4.54
CA ASP A 61 7.17 -19.68 5.55
C ASP A 61 8.33 -20.44 6.25
N ASN A 62 9.60 -20.09 5.98
CA ASN A 62 10.78 -20.67 6.64
C ASN A 62 11.42 -19.66 7.61
N ALA A 63 10.80 -19.42 8.76
CA ALA A 63 11.38 -18.69 9.89
C ALA A 63 11.25 -19.49 11.20
#